data_AF-A0A9D1G8M1-F1
#
_entry.id   AF-A0A9D1G8M1-F1
#
_cell.length_a   1.000
_cell.length_b   1.000
_cell.length_c   1.000
_cell.angle_alpha   90.00
_cell.angle_beta   90.00
_cell.angle_gamma   90.00
#
_symmetry.space_group_name_H-M   'P 1'
#
loop_
_entity.id
_entity.type
_entity.pdbx_description
1 polymer ?
#
loop_
_entity_poly.entity_id
_entity_poly.type
_entity_poly.pdbx_seq_one_letter_code
_entity_poly.pdbx_strand_id
1 'polypeptide(L)'
;MIHEIVDLKEFFPLPYSVTLECYCPSNFGEIDLNRKRKSIVIYPGGGYCMCSDREAEPVALQFVGEDCNAFVLKYSCEEKAYYPTPILE
;
A
#
# COMPACT_ATOMS: atom_id res chain seq x y z
N MET A 1 -7.12 -2.18 -14.46
CA MET A 1 -6.58 -2.21 -13.08
C MET A 1 -6.68 -0.80 -12.56
N ILE A 2 -7.21 -0.60 -11.36
CA ILE A 2 -7.09 0.68 -10.67
C ILE A 2 -5.67 0.70 -10.09
N HIS A 3 -4.89 1.69 -10.52
CA HIS A 3 -3.58 2.01 -9.96
C HIS A 3 -3.61 3.48 -9.58
N GLU A 4 -3.58 3.75 -8.27
CA GLU A 4 -3.71 5.09 -7.71
C GLU A 4 -2.84 5.22 -6.48
N ILE A 5 -2.37 6.43 -6.21
CA ILE A 5 -1.62 6.76 -5.00
C ILE A 5 -2.51 7.69 -4.18
N VAL A 6 -2.85 7.27 -2.98
CA VAL A 6 -3.73 8.00 -2.07
C VAL A 6 -2.90 8.54 -0.90
N ASP A 7 -3.01 9.83 -0.61
CA ASP A 7 -2.45 10.39 0.62
C ASP A 7 -3.41 10.13 1.79
N LEU A 8 -2.97 9.34 2.78
CA LEU A 8 -3.81 8.95 3.91
C LEU A 8 -4.12 10.13 4.85
N LYS A 9 -3.33 11.20 4.80
CA LYS A 9 -3.58 12.40 5.60
C LYS A 9 -4.87 13.14 5.18
N GLU A 10 -5.37 12.90 3.98
CA GLU A 10 -6.67 13.42 3.53
C GLU A 10 -7.85 12.76 4.26
N PHE A 11 -7.66 11.55 4.81
CA PHE A 11 -8.70 10.72 5.42
C PHE A 11 -8.54 10.55 6.93
N PHE A 12 -7.31 10.64 7.44
CA PHE A 12 -6.96 10.36 8.83
C PHE A 12 -6.17 11.52 9.46
N PRO A 13 -6.28 11.75 10.78
CA PRO A 13 -5.57 12.82 11.47
C PRO A 13 -4.09 12.47 11.71
N LEU A 14 -3.33 12.25 10.63
CA LEU A 14 -1.93 11.84 10.68
C LEU A 14 -0.99 13.06 10.80
N PRO A 15 0.15 12.91 11.52
CA PRO A 15 1.12 14.00 11.67
C PRO A 15 1.80 14.35 10.34
N TYR A 16 2.10 13.36 9.51
CA TYR A 16 2.79 13.51 8.23
C TYR A 16 1.95 12.96 7.08
N SER A 17 2.27 13.42 5.86
CA SER A 17 1.72 12.87 4.63
C SER A 17 2.40 11.53 4.35
N VAL A 18 1.59 10.49 4.18
CA VAL A 18 2.01 9.12 3.89
C VAL A 18 1.10 8.56 2.81
N THR A 19 1.65 7.75 1.92
CA THR A 19 0.92 7.33 0.74
C THR A 19 0.62 5.84 0.76
N LEU A 20 -0.58 5.50 0.31
CA LEU A 20 -1.01 4.15 0.00
C LEU A 20 -1.11 4.01 -1.51
N GLU A 21 -0.22 3.21 -2.10
CA GLU A 21 -0.24 2.90 -3.53
C GLU A 21 -1.06 1.63 -3.76
N CYS A 22 -2.16 1.77 -4.50
CA CYS A 22 -3.17 0.75 -4.70
C CYS A 22 -2.95 0.01 -6.02
N TYR A 23 -2.98 -1.32 -6.01
CA TYR A 23 -2.97 -2.19 -7.17
C TYR A 23 -4.19 -3.11 -7.12
N CYS A 24 -5.28 -2.67 -7.75
CA CYS A 24 -6.57 -3.35 -7.71
C CYS A 24 -6.96 -3.84 -9.12
N PRO A 25 -6.87 -5.14 -9.40
CA PRO A 25 -7.30 -5.67 -10.70
C PRO A 25 -8.76 -5.35 -11.00
N SER A 26 -9.08 -5.09 -12.27
CA SER A 26 -10.46 -4.81 -12.70
C SER A 26 -11.31 -6.08 -12.65
N ASN A 27 -12.61 -5.91 -12.45
CA ASN A 27 -13.59 -6.96 -12.70
C ASN A 27 -14.13 -6.82 -14.13
N PHE A 28 -14.36 -7.96 -14.78
CA PHE A 28 -14.84 -8.03 -16.15
C PHE A 28 -16.08 -8.91 -16.24
N GLY A 29 -17.03 -8.54 -17.10
CA GLY A 29 -18.28 -9.28 -17.35
C GLY A 29 -18.08 -10.74 -17.74
N GLU A 30 -17.00 -11.02 -18.48
CA GLU A 30 -16.65 -12.35 -18.96
C GLU A 30 -16.15 -13.30 -17.85
N ILE A 31 -15.79 -12.76 -16.68
CA ILE A 31 -15.24 -13.54 -15.56
C ILE A 31 -16.23 -13.51 -14.39
N ASP A 32 -16.38 -12.34 -13.78
CA ASP A 32 -17.32 -12.05 -12.68
C ASP A 32 -17.22 -10.55 -12.33
N LEU A 33 -18.29 -9.77 -12.55
CA LEU A 33 -18.34 -8.35 -12.19
C LEU A 33 -18.33 -8.11 -10.68
N ASN A 34 -18.81 -9.08 -9.90
CA ASN A 34 -18.96 -8.99 -8.44
C ASN A 34 -17.80 -9.65 -7.68
N ARG A 35 -16.74 -10.06 -8.39
CA ARG A 35 -15.58 -10.73 -7.78
C ARG A 35 -15.02 -9.91 -6.64
N LYS A 36 -14.93 -10.52 -5.45
CA LYS A 36 -14.28 -9.95 -4.28
C LYS A 36 -12.93 -10.62 -4.10
N ARG A 37 -11.85 -9.87 -4.34
CA ARG A 37 -10.48 -10.34 -4.09
C ARG A 37 -10.11 -10.16 -2.63
N LYS A 38 -9.20 -10.99 -2.15
CA LYS A 38 -8.49 -10.72 -0.89
C LYS A 38 -7.65 -9.45 -1.07
N SER A 39 -7.41 -8.74 0.02
CA SER A 39 -6.58 -7.54 0.03
C SER A 39 -5.38 -7.75 0.94
N ILE A 40 -4.21 -7.29 0.50
CA ILE A 40 -2.99 -7.30 1.29
C ILE A 40 -2.44 -5.90 1.43
N VAL A 41 -1.89 -5.58 2.59
CA VAL A 41 -1.14 -4.34 2.81
C VAL A 41 0.32 -4.72 3.02
N ILE A 42 1.19 -4.08 2.24
CA ILE A 42 2.62 -4.30 2.24
C ILE A 42 3.26 -3.12 2.95
N TYR A 43 4.08 -3.44 3.94
CA TYR A 43 4.91 -2.51 4.68
C TYR A 43 6.35 -2.78 4.24
N PRO A 44 6.91 -2.00 3.30
CA PRO A 44 8.28 -2.19 2.87
C PRO A 44 9.22 -2.11 4.07
N GLY A 45 10.32 -2.86 4.07
CA GLY A 45 11.35 -2.73 5.10
C GLY A 45 12.26 -1.52 4.82
N GLY A 46 13.43 -1.52 5.45
CA GLY A 46 14.39 -0.39 5.42
C GLY A 46 14.72 0.19 6.79
N GLY A 47 14.27 -0.47 7.87
CA GLY A 47 14.68 -0.16 9.24
C GLY A 47 14.32 1.25 9.71
N TYR A 48 13.21 1.80 9.19
CA TYR A 48 12.80 3.20 9.37
C TYR A 48 13.77 4.25 8.79
N CYS A 49 14.85 3.86 8.12
CA CYS A 49 15.68 4.78 7.36
C CYS A 49 15.06 5.08 5.97
N MET A 50 14.26 4.16 5.45
CA MET A 50 13.54 4.30 4.19
C MET A 50 12.42 3.27 4.11
N CYS A 51 11.53 3.44 3.13
CA CYS A 51 10.70 2.35 2.60
C CYS A 51 11.42 1.78 1.36
N SER A 52 11.91 0.54 1.46
CA SER A 52 12.67 -0.11 0.39
C SER A 52 11.80 -0.43 -0.82
N ASP A 53 12.08 0.18 -1.98
CA ASP A 53 11.33 -0.11 -3.23
C ASP A 53 11.41 -1.59 -3.64
N ARG A 54 12.47 -2.30 -3.22
CA ARG A 54 12.64 -3.74 -3.47
C ARG A 54 11.59 -4.61 -2.76
N GLU A 55 11.02 -4.09 -1.68
CA GLU A 55 10.01 -4.74 -0.85
C GLU A 55 8.62 -4.10 -1.03
N ALA A 56 8.47 -3.24 -2.03
CA ALA A 56 7.26 -2.48 -2.35
C ALA A 56 6.55 -3.05 -3.59
N GLU A 57 6.58 -2.35 -4.73
CA GLU A 57 5.90 -2.73 -5.97
C GLU A 57 6.21 -4.15 -6.44
N PRO A 58 7.47 -4.65 -6.43
CA PRO A 58 7.76 -6.02 -6.86
C PRO A 58 6.99 -7.07 -6.05
N VAL A 59 6.80 -6.83 -4.74
CA VAL A 59 6.01 -7.68 -3.86
C VAL A 59 4.52 -7.53 -4.17
N ALA A 60 4.05 -6.31 -4.37
CA ALA A 60 2.65 -6.04 -4.73
C ALA A 60 2.24 -6.76 -6.02
N LEU A 61 3.07 -6.69 -7.06
CA LEU A 61 2.80 -7.34 -8.35
C LEU A 61 2.76 -8.87 -8.25
N GLN A 62 3.56 -9.47 -7.36
CA GLN A 62 3.47 -10.91 -7.10
C GLN A 62 2.10 -11.29 -6.54
N PHE A 63 1.59 -10.56 -5.55
CA PHE A 63 0.26 -10.84 -4.97
C PHE A 63 -0.89 -10.49 -5.90
N VAL A 64 -0.72 -9.46 -6.74
CA VAL A 64 -1.66 -9.16 -7.83
C VAL A 64 -1.75 -10.33 -8.81
N GLY A 65 -0.61 -10.97 -9.12
CA GLY A 65 -0.56 -12.21 -9.91
C GLY A 65 -1.34 -13.38 -9.28
N GLU A 66 -1.42 -13.41 -7.95
CA GLU A 66 -2.17 -14.39 -7.15
C GLU A 66 -3.64 -13.96 -6.88
N ASP A 67 -4.20 -13.07 -7.72
CA ASP A 67 -5.58 -12.57 -7.64
C ASP A 67 -5.93 -11.84 -6.32
N CYS A 68 -4.95 -11.14 -5.73
CA CYS A 68 -5.18 -10.22 -4.62
C CYS A 68 -5.23 -8.77 -5.10
N ASN A 69 -5.95 -7.91 -4.36
CA ASN A 69 -5.64 -6.49 -4.34
C ASN A 69 -4.40 -6.30 -3.47
N ALA A 70 -3.47 -5.46 -3.91
CA ALA A 70 -2.28 -5.14 -3.14
C ALA A 70 -2.20 -3.64 -2.87
N PHE A 71 -1.77 -3.28 -1.67
CA PHE A 71 -1.62 -1.89 -1.24
C PHE A 71 -0.25 -1.72 -0.62
N VAL A 72 0.56 -0.78 -1.10
CA VAL A 72 1.89 -0.51 -0.55
C VAL A 72 1.81 0.77 0.28
N LEU A 73 2.13 0.68 1.57
CA LEU A 73 2.20 1.84 2.45
C LEU A 73 3.62 2.41 2.47
N LYS A 74 3.78 3.67 2.06
CA LYS A 74 5.01 4.44 2.29
C LYS A 74 4.83 5.28 3.55
N TYR A 75 5.25 4.72 4.67
CA TYR A 75 5.16 5.31 6.00
C TYR A 75 6.34 6.25 6.30
N SER A 76 6.23 7.02 7.38
CA SER A 76 7.24 7.97 7.85
C SER A 76 8.56 7.27 8.20
N CYS A 77 9.66 7.82 7.69
CA CYS A 77 11.03 7.37 7.89
C CYS A 77 11.92 8.50 8.43
N GLU A 78 13.17 8.17 8.77
CA GLU A 78 14.21 9.10 9.23
C GLU A 78 13.76 9.95 10.43
N GLU A 79 13.87 11.28 10.38
CA GLU A 79 13.49 12.17 11.48
C GLU A 79 12.00 12.08 11.87
N LYS A 80 11.15 11.54 10.99
CA LYS A 80 9.72 11.38 11.23
C LYS A 80 9.39 10.06 11.92
N ALA A 81 10.31 9.10 11.94
CA ALA A 81 10.09 7.75 12.46
C ALA A 81 10.36 7.59 13.96
N TYR A 82 10.08 8.61 14.76
CA TYR A 82 10.09 8.47 16.21
C TYR A 82 8.84 7.71 16.68
N TYR A 83 8.97 6.86 17.71
CA TYR A 83 7.82 6.16 18.27
C TYR A 83 6.81 7.17 18.86
N PRO A 84 5.49 7.06 18.57
CA PRO A 84 4.79 5.97 17.87
C PRO A 84 4.41 6.30 16.40
N THR A 85 5.08 7.24 15.72
CA THR A 85 4.60 7.77 14.43
C THR A 85 4.32 6.69 13.38
N PRO A 86 5.26 5.80 13.00
CA PRO A 86 4.99 4.83 11.93
C PRO A 86 3.98 3.73 12.28
N ILE A 87 3.64 3.55 13.57
CA ILE A 87 2.63 2.55 13.99
C ILE A 87 1.21 3.14 14.01
N LEU A 88 1.08 4.46 13.94
CA LEU A 88 -0.20 5.16 13.84
C LEU A 88 -0.63 5.42 12.40
N GLU A 89 0.29 5.23 11.46
CA GLU A 89 0.11 5.35 10.00
C GLU A 89 -0.35 4.03 9.38
#